data_AF-A0A9J6BP42-F1
#
_entry.id   AF-A0A9J6BP42-F1
#
_cell.length_a   1.000
_cell.length_b   1.000
_cell.length_c   1.000
_cell.angle_alpha   90.00
_cell.angle_beta   90.00
_cell.angle_gamma   90.00
#
_symmetry.space_group_name_H-M   'P 1'
#
loop_
_entity.id
_entity.type
_entity.pdbx_description
1 polymer ?
#
loop_
_entity_poly.entity_id
_entity_poly.type
_entity_poly.pdbx_seq_one_letter_code
_entity_poly.pdbx_strand_id
1 'polypeptide(L)'
;MDRQKWYVALSRARSLNGLYILGAFKPPNEIKPDDDVNAEMNRLRQNPLVPKYQFLRVVPENVIQIVSHNTQSIRKHITTIVSDQVFSSSHIVTLQESWAIGQRKLQYS
;
A
#
# COMPACT_ATOMS: atom_id res chain seq x y z
N MET A 1 -6.45 17.24 -20.45
CA MET A 1 -6.15 16.36 -19.31
C MET A 1 -4.66 16.47 -19.01
N ASP A 2 -4.30 16.77 -17.78
CA ASP A 2 -2.90 17.03 -17.40
C ASP A 2 -2.06 15.76 -17.46
N ARG A 3 -0.75 15.88 -17.74
CA ARG A 3 0.19 14.76 -17.85
C ARG A 3 0.12 13.79 -16.66
N GLN A 4 0.05 14.35 -15.45
CA GLN A 4 -0.04 13.58 -14.20
C GLN A 4 -1.30 12.71 -14.17
N LYS A 5 -2.44 13.24 -14.65
CA LYS A 5 -3.70 12.51 -14.69
C LYS A 5 -3.65 11.37 -15.71
N TRP A 6 -3.03 11.60 -16.88
CA TRP A 6 -2.79 10.55 -17.87
C TRP A 6 -1.95 9.41 -17.29
N TYR A 7 -0.82 9.73 -16.65
CA TYR A 7 0.04 8.73 -16.01
C TYR A 7 -0.71 7.90 -14.97
N VAL A 8 -1.47 8.54 -14.08
CA VAL A 8 -2.24 7.85 -13.04
C VAL A 8 -3.32 6.96 -13.63
N ALA A 9 -4.03 7.41 -14.67
CA ALA A 9 -5.08 6.61 -15.30
C ALA A 9 -4.52 5.39 -16.04
N LEU A 10 -3.47 5.59 -16.85
CA LEU A 10 -2.90 4.54 -17.68
C LEU A 10 -2.07 3.53 -16.88
N SER A 11 -1.44 3.94 -15.77
CA SER A 11 -0.70 3.02 -14.89
C SER A 11 -1.56 1.98 -14.17
N ARG A 12 -2.90 2.08 -14.24
CA ARG A 12 -3.82 1.06 -13.70
C ARG A 12 -3.98 -0.14 -14.61
N ALA A 13 -3.74 0.01 -15.91
CA ALA A 13 -3.85 -1.07 -16.87
C ALA A 13 -2.68 -2.05 -16.68
N ARG A 14 -2.97 -3.34 -16.52
CA ARG A 14 -1.96 -4.39 -16.35
C ARG A 14 -1.42 -4.92 -17.68
N SER A 15 -2.13 -4.69 -18.78
CA SER A 15 -1.70 -5.06 -20.13
C SER A 15 -2.29 -4.08 -21.16
N LEU A 16 -1.58 -3.90 -22.27
CA LEU A 16 -2.05 -3.03 -23.36
C LEU A 16 -3.30 -3.59 -24.05
N ASN A 17 -3.42 -4.91 -24.16
CA ASN A 17 -4.58 -5.56 -24.80
C ASN A 17 -5.90 -5.33 -24.05
N GLY A 18 -5.82 -4.96 -22.76
CA GLY A 18 -6.99 -4.61 -21.95
C GLY A 18 -7.23 -3.10 -21.80
N LEU A 19 -6.43 -2.26 -22.47
CA LEU A 19 -6.51 -0.81 -22.37
C LEU A 19 -7.29 -0.23 -23.55
N TYR A 20 -8.38 0.47 -23.26
CA TYR A 20 -9.18 1.17 -24.24
C TYR A 20 -9.26 2.65 -23.85
N ILE A 21 -8.85 3.53 -24.77
CA ILE A 21 -8.95 4.99 -24.60
C ILE A 21 -10.17 5.45 -25.40
N LEU A 22 -11.16 5.99 -24.72
CA LEU A 22 -12.36 6.52 -25.37
C LEU A 22 -12.11 7.94 -25.88
N GLY A 23 -12.54 8.21 -27.13
CA GLY A 23 -12.36 9.50 -27.79
C GLY A 23 -10.99 9.66 -28.47
N ALA A 24 -10.68 10.89 -28.89
CA ALA A 24 -9.43 11.20 -29.57
C ALA A 24 -8.27 11.31 -28.56
N PHE A 25 -7.32 10.39 -28.63
CA PHE A 25 -6.12 10.45 -27.82
C PHE A 25 -5.24 11.62 -28.25
N LYS A 26 -4.92 12.50 -27.29
CA LYS A 26 -3.93 13.55 -27.45
C LYS A 26 -2.82 13.30 -26.43
N PRO A 27 -1.61 12.92 -26.88
CA PRO A 27 -0.52 12.63 -25.97
C PRO A 27 -0.18 13.88 -25.14
N PRO A 28 0.19 13.72 -23.86
CA PRO A 28 0.69 14.83 -23.06
C PRO A 28 2.04 15.32 -23.62
N ASN A 29 2.37 16.59 -23.36
CA ASN A 29 3.65 17.17 -23.73
C ASN A 29 4.82 16.36 -23.14
N GLU A 30 5.91 16.29 -23.91
CA GLU A 30 7.14 15.62 -23.49
C GLU A 30 7.73 16.24 -22.23
N ILE A 31 8.43 15.41 -21.45
CA ILE A 31 9.15 15.87 -20.27
C ILE A 31 10.41 16.61 -20.73
N LYS A 32 10.52 17.88 -20.36
CA LYS A 32 11.72 18.67 -20.67
C LYS A 32 12.89 18.19 -19.81
N PRO A 33 14.14 18.32 -20.28
CA PRO A 33 15.32 17.99 -19.47
C PRO A 33 15.34 18.73 -18.12
N ASP A 34 14.91 20.00 -18.11
CA ASP A 34 14.86 20.87 -16.93
C ASP A 34 13.55 20.76 -16.12
N ASP A 35 12.77 19.69 -16.33
CA ASP A 35 11.56 19.44 -15.54
C ASP A 35 11.94 19.06 -14.11
N ASP A 36 11.31 19.68 -13.11
CA ASP A 36 11.54 19.40 -11.68
C ASP A 36 11.43 17.91 -11.36
N VAL A 37 10.56 17.17 -12.06
CA VAL A 37 10.42 15.71 -11.89
C VAL A 37 11.69 14.98 -12.33
N ASN A 38 12.33 15.40 -13.42
CA ASN A 38 13.59 14.80 -13.88
C ASN A 38 14.73 15.11 -12.92
N ALA A 39 14.82 16.35 -12.44
CA ALA A 39 15.80 16.75 -11.44
C ALA A 39 15.67 15.91 -10.16
N GLU A 40 14.47 15.73 -9.65
CA GLU A 40 14.21 14.93 -8.45
C GLU A 40 14.49 13.43 -8.67
N MET A 41 14.06 12.87 -9.80
CA MET A 41 14.36 11.46 -10.11
C MET A 41 15.86 11.20 -10.26
N ASN A 42 16.61 12.15 -10.82
CA ASN A 42 18.07 12.06 -10.89
C ASN A 42 18.71 12.18 -9.50
N ARG A 43 18.22 13.10 -8.65
CA ARG A 43 18.67 13.23 -7.26
C ARG A 43 18.45 11.93 -6.48
N LEU A 44 17.28 11.30 -6.61
CA LEU A 44 16.95 10.03 -5.95
C LEU A 44 17.79 8.85 -6.46
N ARG A 45 18.16 8.84 -7.75
CA ARG A 45 19.08 7.83 -8.31
C ARG A 45 20.51 7.99 -7.77
N GLN A 46 20.96 9.23 -7.58
CA GLN A 46 22.30 9.54 -7.06
C GLN A 46 22.40 9.39 -5.53
N ASN A 47 21.30 9.64 -4.82
CA ASN A 47 21.20 9.49 -3.38
C ASN A 47 20.07 8.51 -3.05
N PRO A 48 20.29 7.19 -3.22
CA PRO A 48 19.27 6.20 -2.94
C PRO A 48 18.91 6.28 -1.46
N LEU A 49 17.66 6.63 -1.20
CA LEU A 49 17.08 6.44 0.12
C LEU A 49 17.04 4.93 0.36
N VAL A 50 18.00 4.41 1.11
CA VAL A 50 17.96 3.03 1.59
C VAL A 50 17.01 3.03 2.78
N PRO A 51 15.78 2.50 2.65
CA PRO A 51 14.89 2.40 3.78
C PRO A 51 15.52 1.44 4.80
N LYS A 52 16.08 2.02 5.87
CA LYS A 52 16.53 1.27 7.03
C LYS A 52 15.31 1.02 7.89
N TYR A 53 14.67 -0.11 7.65
CA TYR A 53 13.71 -0.64 8.60
C TYR A 53 14.49 -1.15 9.80
N GLN A 54 14.58 -0.35 10.87
CA GLN A 54 14.88 -0.92 12.17
C GLN A 54 13.65 -1.72 12.56
N PHE A 55 13.68 -3.01 12.25
CA PHE A 55 12.72 -3.94 12.84
C PHE A 55 12.83 -3.75 14.35
N LEU A 56 11.74 -3.33 14.99
CA LEU A 56 11.57 -3.09 16.43
C LEU A 56 11.73 -4.38 17.28
N ARG A 57 12.66 -5.27 16.90
CA ARG A 57 12.65 -6.70 17.23
C ARG A 57 13.54 -7.08 18.41
N VAL A 58 13.68 -6.17 19.36
CA VAL A 58 13.96 -6.57 20.74
C VAL A 58 12.99 -5.81 21.60
N VAL A 59 11.89 -6.46 21.94
CA VAL A 59 11.03 -5.97 23.03
C VAL A 59 11.87 -6.11 24.29
N PRO A 60 12.17 -5.00 25.00
CA PRO A 60 12.89 -5.11 26.27
C PRO A 60 12.12 -6.02 27.23
N GLU A 61 12.82 -6.79 28.06
CA GLU A 61 12.23 -7.80 28.96
C GLU A 61 11.16 -7.22 29.90
N ASN A 62 11.18 -5.91 30.13
CA ASN A 62 10.25 -5.17 30.99
C ASN A 62 9.12 -4.46 30.24
N VAL A 63 8.91 -4.74 28.95
CA VAL A 63 7.88 -4.09 28.12
C VAL A 63 6.89 -5.12 27.56
N ILE A 64 5.60 -4.84 27.70
CA ILE A 64 4.55 -5.62 27.05
C ILE A 64 4.32 -5.05 25.65
N GLN A 65 4.61 -5.86 24.63
CA GLN A 65 4.32 -5.52 23.23
C GLN A 65 2.90 -5.97 22.85
N ILE A 66 2.07 -5.01 22.45
CA ILE A 66 0.73 -5.22 21.91
C ILE A 66 0.73 -4.81 20.44
N VAL A 67 0.33 -5.71 19.55
CA VAL A 67 0.19 -5.43 18.11
C VAL A 67 -1.29 -5.45 17.75
N SER A 68 -1.80 -4.33 17.23
CA SER A 68 -3.15 -4.24 16.67
C SER A 68 -3.10 -4.15 15.16
N HIS A 69 -3.79 -5.07 14.49
CA HIS A 69 -3.79 -5.18 13.05
C HIS A 69 -5.22 -5.32 12.50
N ASN A 70 -5.60 -4.40 11.61
CA ASN A 70 -6.82 -4.53 10.84
C ASN A 70 -6.60 -5.50 9.68
N THR A 71 -6.96 -6.74 9.94
CA THR A 71 -7.04 -7.81 8.94
C THR A 71 -8.31 -7.63 8.13
N GLN A 72 -8.23 -6.98 6.98
CA GLN A 72 -9.35 -6.86 6.04
C GLN A 72 -9.98 -8.22 5.68
N SER A 73 -9.21 -9.31 5.79
CA SER A 73 -9.67 -10.69 5.78
C SER A 73 -8.66 -11.61 6.49
N ILE A 74 -8.95 -12.08 7.71
CA ILE A 74 -8.07 -12.99 8.46
C ILE A 74 -7.77 -14.24 7.64
N ARG A 75 -8.78 -14.82 7.00
CA ARG A 75 -8.61 -16.06 6.21
C ARG A 75 -7.56 -15.94 5.11
N LYS A 76 -7.45 -14.77 4.47
CA LYS A 76 -6.47 -14.54 3.39
C LYS A 76 -5.06 -14.29 3.92
N HIS A 77 -4.93 -13.85 5.17
CA HIS A 77 -3.68 -13.34 5.72
C HIS A 77 -3.15 -14.15 6.90
N ILE A 78 -3.87 -15.16 7.38
CA ILE A 78 -3.50 -15.92 8.58
C ILE A 78 -2.13 -16.59 8.44
N THR A 79 -1.81 -17.14 7.27
CA THR A 79 -0.51 -17.76 7.00
C THR A 79 0.62 -16.74 7.09
N THR A 80 0.41 -15.54 6.56
CA THR A 80 1.37 -14.43 6.64
C THR A 80 1.54 -13.95 8.08
N ILE A 81 0.45 -13.77 8.83
CA ILE A 81 0.47 -13.31 10.22
C ILE A 81 1.24 -14.30 11.11
N VAL A 82 1.00 -15.60 10.95
CA VAL A 82 1.70 -16.64 11.71
C VAL A 82 3.20 -16.69 11.36
N SER A 83 3.55 -16.44 10.09
CA SER A 83 4.94 -16.44 9.65
C SER A 83 5.72 -15.15 10.00
N ASP A 84 5.04 -14.09 10.41
CA ASP A 84 5.66 -12.81 10.69
C ASP A 84 6.14 -12.75 12.14
N GLN A 85 7.46 -12.60 12.30
CA GLN A 85 8.13 -12.57 13.59
C GLN A 85 7.59 -11.47 14.53
N VAL A 86 7.11 -10.34 14.00
CA VAL A 86 6.55 -9.26 14.84
C VAL A 86 5.30 -9.73 15.57
N PHE A 87 4.44 -10.47 14.88
CA PHE A 87 3.24 -11.03 15.48
C PHE A 87 3.59 -12.19 16.41
N SER A 88 4.51 -13.07 16.00
CA SER A 88 4.89 -14.23 16.81
C SER A 88 5.70 -13.87 18.07
N SER A 89 6.40 -12.73 18.09
CA SER A 89 7.17 -12.25 19.26
C SER A 89 6.38 -11.30 20.17
N SER A 90 5.15 -10.93 19.81
CA SER A 90 4.33 -10.02 20.58
C SER A 90 3.65 -10.72 21.76
N HIS A 91 3.46 -10.00 22.86
CA HIS A 91 2.76 -10.54 24.04
C HIS A 91 1.25 -10.63 23.80
N ILE A 92 0.70 -9.66 23.06
CA ILE A 92 -0.72 -9.61 22.71
C ILE A 92 -0.84 -9.23 21.23
N VAL A 93 -1.65 -9.99 20.50
CA VAL A 93 -2.01 -9.70 19.10
C VAL A 93 -3.52 -9.50 19.03
N THR A 94 -3.95 -8.31 18.58
CA THR A 94 -5.34 -7.98 18.34
C THR A 94 -5.62 -7.88 16.85
N LEU A 95 -6.40 -8.82 16.31
CA LEU A 95 -6.82 -8.84 14.91
C LEU A 95 -8.24 -8.28 14.77
N GLN A 96 -8.42 -7.30 13.89
CA GLN A 96 -9.69 -6.63 13.65
C GLN A 96 -10.16 -6.94 12.24
N GLU A 97 -11.41 -7.37 12.06
CA GLU A 97 -12.03 -7.48 10.74
C GLU A 97 -13.07 -6.38 10.54
N SER A 98 -12.94 -5.63 9.45
CA SER A 98 -13.90 -4.57 9.09
C SER A 98 -15.32 -5.10 8.81
N TRP A 99 -15.48 -6.41 8.60
CA TRP A 99 -16.75 -7.03 8.18
C TRP A 99 -17.27 -8.11 9.14
N ALA A 100 -16.71 -8.24 10.35
CA ALA A 100 -17.18 -9.24 11.33
C ALA A 100 -18.58 -8.91 11.91
N ILE A 101 -19.16 -7.77 11.56
CA ILE A 101 -20.55 -7.45 11.88
C ILE A 101 -21.43 -8.33 11.01
N GLY A 102 -21.89 -9.44 11.57
CA GLY A 102 -22.95 -10.26 10.97
C GLY A 102 -24.11 -9.35 10.55
N GLN A 103 -24.68 -9.63 9.38
CA GLN A 103 -25.80 -8.89 8.80
C GLN A 103 -26.91 -8.68 9.85
N ARG A 104 -26.87 -7.57 10.58
CA ARG A 104 -27.97 -7.14 11.43
C ARG A 104 -29.07 -6.76 10.45
N LYS A 105 -30.08 -7.64 10.28
CA LYS A 105 -31.31 -7.26 9.61
C LYS A 105 -31.84 -6.02 10.33
N LEU A 106 -31.73 -4.87 9.70
CA LEU A 106 -32.42 -3.66 10.12
C LEU A 106 -33.90 -3.94 9.92
N GLN A 107 -34.56 -4.42 10.97
CA GLN A 107 -36.01 -4.39 11.04
C GLN A 107 -36.41 -2.93 11.26
N TYR A 108 -36.74 -2.25 10.17
CA TYR A 108 -37.47 -1.00 10.25
C TYR A 108 -38.89 -1.34 10.72
N SER A 109 -39.24 -0.87 11.93
CA SER A 109 -40.63 -0.77 12.42
C SER A 109 -41.14 0.63 12.17
#